data_AF-A0A1F2R1H5-F1
#
_entry.id   AF-A0A1F2R1H5-F1
#
_cell.length_a   1.000
_cell.length_b   1.000
_cell.length_c   1.000
_cell.angle_alpha   90.00
_cell.angle_beta   90.00
_cell.angle_gamma   90.00
#
_symmetry.space_group_name_H-M   'P 1'
#
loop_
_entity.id
_entity.type
_entity.pdbx_description
1 polymer ?
#
loop_
_entity_poly.entity_id
_entity_poly.type
_entity_poly.pdbx_seq_one_letter_code
_entity_poly.pdbx_strand_id
1 'polypeptide(L)' 'MPAIAREKRRLSARRAPRTFRLTLSKLAAAKRALGAATATETIERALDLVVFQRQLVDGTRSMLGIAIAESDREQ' A
#
# COMPACT_ATOMS: atom_id res chain seq x y z
N MET A 1 -30.19 -15.13 12.82
CA MET A 1 -28.81 -15.07 13.38
C MET A 1 -27.79 -14.57 12.34
N PRO A 2 -27.57 -13.26 12.18
CA PRO A 2 -26.65 -12.71 11.16
C PRO A 2 -25.29 -12.21 11.70
N ALA A 3 -25.15 -12.00 13.02
CA ALA A 3 -23.94 -11.42 13.62
C ALA A 3 -22.70 -12.34 13.48
N ILE A 4 -22.89 -13.64 13.67
CA ILE A 4 -21.82 -14.66 13.62
C ILE A 4 -21.18 -14.79 12.22
N ALA A 5 -21.93 -14.52 11.16
CA ALA A 5 -21.42 -14.57 9.79
C ALA A 5 -20.56 -13.36 9.40
N ARG A 6 -20.74 -12.21 10.07
CA ARG A 6 -19.89 -11.03 9.92
C ARG A 6 -18.59 -11.16 10.70
N GLU A 7 -18.66 -11.71 11.92
CA GLU A 7 -17.50 -12.00 12.77
C GLU A 7 -16.49 -12.93 12.07
N LYS A 8 -16.97 -14.06 11.53
CA LYS A 8 -16.12 -15.03 10.81
C LYS A 8 -15.44 -14.40 9.59
N ARG A 9 -16.12 -13.50 8.88
CA ARG A 9 -15.60 -12.82 7.69
C ARG A 9 -14.44 -11.85 8.03
N ARG A 10 -14.54 -11.17 9.18
CA ARG A 10 -13.46 -10.31 9.71
C ARG A 10 -12.25 -11.13 10.17
N LEU A 11 -12.46 -12.30 10.77
CA LEU A 11 -11.38 -13.21 11.18
C LEU A 11 -10.67 -13.85 9.98
N SER A 12 -11.38 -14.18 8.89
CA SER A 12 -10.78 -14.71 7.66
C SER A 12 -9.97 -13.66 6.90
N ALA A 13 -10.33 -12.37 6.95
CA ALA A 13 -9.49 -11.29 6.43
C ALA A 13 -8.14 -11.16 7.17
N ARG A 14 -8.10 -11.63 8.43
CA ARG A 14 -6.90 -11.65 9.27
C ARG A 14 -5.93 -12.78 8.92
N ARG A 15 -6.39 -13.83 8.25
CA ARG A 15 -5.55 -14.93 7.74
C ARG A 15 -5.39 -14.78 6.23
N ALA A 16 -4.52 -13.85 5.82
CA ALA A 16 -4.07 -13.79 4.43
C ALA A 16 -3.39 -15.14 4.06
N PRO A 17 -3.62 -15.66 2.86
CA PRO A 17 -2.92 -16.84 2.37
C PRO A 17 -1.41 -16.60 2.41
N ARG A 18 -0.66 -17.57 2.93
CA ARG A 18 0.81 -17.49 2.99
C ARG A 18 1.46 -17.67 1.61
N THR A 19 0.71 -18.23 0.65
CA THR A 19 1.15 -18.52 -0.72
C THR A 19 0.21 -17.85 -1.72
N PHE A 20 0.80 -17.11 -2.65
CA PHE A 20 0.11 -16.48 -3.77
C PHE A 20 0.80 -16.84 -5.08
N ARG A 21 0.01 -17.13 -6.11
CA ARG A 21 0.54 -17.38 -7.46
C ARG A 21 0.67 -16.04 -8.19
N LEU A 22 1.90 -15.72 -8.58
CA LEU A 22 2.21 -14.61 -9.46
C LEU A 22 2.59 -15.16 -10.82
N THR A 23 2.07 -14.54 -11.89
CA THR A 23 2.54 -14.84 -13.25
C THR A 23 3.97 -14.36 -13.42
N LEU A 24 4.82 -15.16 -14.04
CA LEU A 24 6.23 -14.81 -14.30
C LEU A 24 6.37 -13.46 -15.01
N SER A 25 5.49 -13.14 -15.95
CA SER A 25 5.51 -11.87 -16.68
C SER A 25 5.30 -10.65 -15.77
N LYS A 26 4.35 -10.72 -14.83
CA LYS A 26 4.14 -9.63 -13.84
C LYS A 26 5.34 -9.46 -12.92
N LEU A 27 5.90 -10.57 -12.44
CA LEU A 27 7.07 -10.53 -11.58
C LEU A 27 8.29 -9.95 -12.31
N ALA A 28 8.50 -10.33 -13.57
CA ALA A 28 9.57 -9.80 -14.40
C ALA A 28 9.42 -8.30 -14.68
N ALA A 29 8.19 -7.84 -14.96
CA ALA A 29 7.90 -6.42 -15.15
C ALA A 29 8.18 -5.61 -13.88
N ALA A 30 7.70 -6.10 -12.72
CA ALA A 30 7.94 -5.46 -11.44
C ALA A 30 9.43 -5.44 -11.08
N LYS A 31 10.15 -6.56 -11.28
CA LYS A 31 11.59 -6.65 -11.03
C LYS A 31 12.37 -5.59 -11.82
N ARG A 32 12.03 -5.41 -13.10
CA ARG A 32 12.65 -4.39 -13.96
C ARG A 32 12.32 -2.97 -13.51
N ALA A 33 11.06 -2.69 -13.21
CA ALA A 33 10.63 -1.37 -12.76
C ALA A 33 11.26 -0.96 -11.43
N LEU A 34 11.45 -1.92 -10.52
CA LEU A 34 12.04 -1.68 -9.19
C LEU A 34 13.55 -1.81 -9.14
N GLY A 35 14.20 -2.29 -10.21
CA GLY A 35 15.65 -2.57 -10.22
C GLY A 35 16.07 -3.63 -9.19
N ALA A 36 15.18 -4.57 -8.86
CA ALA A 36 15.42 -5.57 -7.82
C ALA A 36 16.26 -6.75 -8.33
N ALA A 37 17.11 -7.32 -7.48
CA ALA A 37 17.96 -8.46 -7.81
C ALA A 37 17.18 -9.78 -7.78
N THR A 38 16.23 -9.93 -6.85
CA THR A 38 15.50 -11.18 -6.62
C THR A 38 13.98 -11.00 -6.63
N ALA A 39 13.26 -12.12 -6.77
CA ALA A 39 11.80 -12.14 -6.70
C ALA A 39 11.29 -11.70 -5.32
N THR A 40 11.95 -12.16 -4.25
CA THR A 40 11.61 -11.78 -2.86
C THR A 40 11.76 -10.28 -2.67
N GLU A 41 12.91 -9.73 -3.04
CA GLU A 41 13.17 -8.29 -2.94
C GLU A 41 12.16 -7.47 -3.76
N THR A 42 11.79 -7.96 -4.95
CA THR A 42 10.76 -7.32 -5.80
C THR A 42 9.43 -7.23 -5.04
N ILE A 43 9.02 -8.29 -4.35
CA ILE A 43 7.76 -8.34 -3.62
C ILE A 43 7.82 -7.43 -2.39
N GLU A 44 8.88 -7.51 -1.59
CA GLU A 44 9.06 -6.69 -0.39
C GLU A 44 9.02 -5.20 -0.73
N ARG A 45 9.86 -4.76 -1.69
CA ARG A 45 9.88 -3.36 -2.12
C ARG A 45 8.55 -2.89 -2.70
N ALA A 46 7.87 -3.73 -3.47
CA ALA A 46 6.56 -3.38 -4.01
C ALA A 46 5.53 -3.16 -2.89
N LEU A 47 5.54 -4.00 -1.86
CA LEU A 47 4.64 -3.86 -0.72
C LEU A 47 4.96 -2.61 0.10
N ASP A 48 6.24 -2.33 0.35
CA ASP A 48 6.67 -1.11 1.04
C ASP A 48 6.25 0.16 0.29
N LEU A 49 6.40 0.18 -1.03
CA LEU A 49 5.98 1.31 -1.87
C LEU A 49 4.48 1.57 -1.79
N VAL A 50 3.65 0.53 -1.73
CA VAL A 50 2.19 0.70 -1.60
C VAL A 50 1.82 1.29 -0.24
N VAL A 51 2.48 0.85 0.83
CA VAL A 51 2.28 1.42 2.18
C VAL A 51 2.72 2.89 2.19
N PHE A 52 3.90 3.17 1.63
CA PHE A 52 4.44 4.53 1.53
C PHE A 52 3.53 5.45 0.69
N GLN A 53 3.06 5.00 -0.47
CA GLN A 53 2.12 5.75 -1.30
C GLN A 53 0.85 6.10 -0.52
N ARG A 54 0.34 5.17 0.29
CA ARG A 54 -0.84 5.42 1.11
C ARG A 54 -0.57 6.50 2.16
N GLN A 55 0.56 6.40 2.86
CA GLN A 55 0.98 7.38 3.86
C GLN A 55 1.18 8.77 3.23
N LEU A 56 1.77 8.84 2.05
CA LEU A 56 1.90 10.09 1.28
C LEU A 56 0.53 10.70 0.98
N VAL A 57 -0.41 9.92 0.43
CA VAL A 57 -1.76 10.41 0.12
C VAL A 57 -2.49 10.90 1.36
N ASP A 58 -2.43 10.14 2.46
CA ASP A 58 -3.08 10.50 3.72
C ASP A 58 -2.42 11.76 4.34
N GLY A 59 -1.09 11.87 4.25
CA GLY A 59 -0.34 13.05 4.67
C GLY A 59 -0.68 14.29 3.85
N THR A 60 -0.68 14.19 2.51
CA THR A 60 -1.05 15.30 1.61
C THR A 60 -2.50 15.73 1.80
N ARG A 61 -3.43 14.80 2.03
CA ARG A 61 -4.82 15.15 2.35
C ARG A 61 -4.94 15.89 3.68
N SER A 62 -4.16 15.47 4.68
CA SER A 62 -4.12 16.16 5.98
C SER A 62 -3.53 17.56 5.84
N MET A 63 -2.49 17.72 5.01
CA MET A 63 -1.90 19.02 4.66
C MET A 63 -2.82 19.91 3.83
N LEU A 64 -3.72 19.36 3.01
CA LEU A 64 -4.72 20.13 2.26
C LEU A 64 -5.94 20.51 3.12
N GLY A 65 -6.22 19.75 4.19
CA GLY A 65 -7.22 20.10 5.21
C GLY A 65 -6.73 21.16 6.20
N ILE A 66 -5.42 21.39 6.26
CA ILE A 66 -4.82 22.62 6.77
C ILE A 66 -4.82 23.56 5.57
N ALA A 67 -5.68 24.58 5.55
CA ALA A 67 -5.49 25.64 4.58
C ALA A 67 -4.02 26.08 4.70
N ILE A 68 -3.25 25.92 3.62
CA ILE A 68 -2.03 26.69 3.43
C ILE A 68 -2.56 28.12 3.39
N ALA A 69 -2.72 28.73 4.56
CA ALA A 69 -2.76 30.17 4.64
C ALA A 69 -1.53 30.59 3.85
N GLU A 70 -1.77 31.32 2.75
CA GLU A 70 -0.72 31.97 1.97
C GLU A 70 0.34 32.39 2.97
N SER A 71 1.53 31.78 2.88
CA SER A 71 2.66 32.29 3.64
C SER A 71 2.76 33.74 3.24
N ASP A 72 2.43 34.58 4.22
CA ASP A 72 2.25 36.00 4.10
C ASP A 72 3.39 36.56 3.26
N ARG A 73 3.05 37.09 2.09
CA ARG A 73 3.92 38.05 1.45
C ARG A 73 3.90 39.25 2.39
N GLU A 74 4.92 39.39 3.23
CA GLU A 74 5.50 40.67 3.69
C GLU A 74 6.45 40.45 4.87
N GLN A 75 7.75 40.44 4.58
CA GLN A 75 8.70 41.50 4.99
C GLN A 75 10.13 41.16 4.56
#